data_AF-A0A133UAC0-F1
#
_entry.id   AF-A0A133UAC0-F1
#
_cell.length_a   1.000
_cell.length_b   1.000
_cell.length_c   1.000
_cell.angle_alpha   90.00
_cell.angle_beta   90.00
_cell.angle_gamma   90.00
#
_symmetry.space_group_name_H-M   'P 1'
#
loop_
_entity.id
_entity.type
_entity.pdbx_description
1 polymer ?
#
loop_
_entity_poly.entity_id
_entity_poly.type
_entity_poly.pdbx_seq_one_letter_code
_entity_poly.pdbx_strand_id
1 'polypeptide(L)'
;TAVLGEGEKDLDDLLRSLMDLDFVILEGFKNIENMARIVVASDEKEAEELGDEFTIGFVGNDKNGENVFELNDVSAIADLVERKSVMYVGGLDCGSCGYSSCREFVLSSVEGKAQTDECEALKGPVYLSIDGKRIPLKPFVKDLISNTITGIVSSLKDTGGNKIEIKVENHER
;
A
#
# COMPACT_ATOMS: atom_id res chain seq x y z
N THR A 1 12.29 9.67 8.24
CA THR A 1 12.63 9.71 6.81
C THR A 1 13.57 8.56 6.50
N ALA A 2 13.18 7.66 5.61
CA ALA A 2 14.07 6.67 5.01
C ALA A 2 14.44 7.16 3.61
N VAL A 3 15.72 7.11 3.24
CA VAL A 3 16.20 7.55 1.92
C VAL A 3 16.68 6.31 1.17
N LEU A 4 16.06 6.01 0.02
CA LEU A 4 16.58 5.00 -0.90
C LEU A 4 17.60 5.67 -1.83
N GLY A 5 18.84 5.19 -1.80
CA GLY A 5 19.85 5.52 -2.81
C GLY A 5 19.79 4.53 -3.98
N GLU A 6 20.44 4.87 -5.10
CA GLU A 6 20.64 3.92 -6.19
C GLU A 6 21.50 2.74 -5.70
N GLY A 7 20.87 1.57 -5.60
CA GLY A 7 21.48 0.32 -5.16
C GLY A 7 20.80 -0.31 -3.95
N GLU A 8 20.26 -1.52 -4.14
CA GLU A 8 20.10 -2.61 -3.15
C GLU A 8 18.77 -2.86 -2.40
N LYS A 9 17.64 -2.20 -2.70
CA LYS A 9 16.32 -2.78 -2.34
C LYS A 9 15.28 -2.54 -3.43
N ASP A 10 14.54 -3.61 -3.77
CA ASP A 10 13.28 -3.49 -4.50
C ASP A 10 12.37 -2.53 -3.71
N LEU A 11 11.80 -1.52 -4.37
CA LEU A 11 10.89 -0.58 -3.74
C LEU A 11 9.72 -1.33 -3.06
N ASP A 12 9.27 -2.41 -3.67
CA ASP A 12 8.22 -3.28 -3.12
C ASP A 12 8.62 -3.86 -1.76
N ASP A 13 9.87 -4.32 -1.63
CA ASP A 13 10.42 -4.83 -0.38
C ASP A 13 10.52 -3.74 0.70
N LEU A 14 10.90 -2.51 0.32
CA LEU A 14 10.91 -1.40 1.27
C LEU A 14 9.50 -1.12 1.76
N LEU A 15 8.54 -0.96 0.85
CA LEU A 15 7.16 -0.63 1.20
C LEU A 15 6.54 -1.69 2.11
N ARG A 16 6.84 -2.97 1.88
CA ARG A 16 6.43 -4.08 2.76
C ARG A 16 6.99 -3.98 4.17
N SER A 17 8.16 -3.38 4.36
CA SER A 17 8.75 -3.13 5.68
C SER A 17 8.20 -1.87 6.38
N LEU A 18 7.49 -1.01 5.64
CA LEU A 18 6.92 0.24 6.14
C LEU A 18 5.39 0.19 6.29
N MET A 19 4.76 -0.99 6.12
CA MET A 19 3.30 -1.15 6.15
C MET A 19 2.62 -0.84 7.49
N ASP A 20 3.39 -0.66 8.57
CA ASP A 20 2.86 -0.28 9.88
C ASP A 20 2.80 1.26 10.07
N LEU A 21 3.19 2.06 9.07
CA LEU A 21 3.09 3.52 9.07
C LEU A 21 1.78 4.00 8.45
N ASP A 22 1.28 5.15 8.91
CA ASP A 22 0.06 5.77 8.36
C ASP A 22 0.28 6.37 6.96
N PHE A 23 1.43 7.01 6.75
CA PHE A 23 1.81 7.62 5.48
C PHE A 23 3.26 7.31 5.10
N VAL A 24 3.48 7.06 3.81
CA VAL A 24 4.80 7.02 3.18
C VAL A 24 4.80 8.00 2.02
N ILE A 25 5.65 9.02 2.09
CA ILE A 25 5.84 9.99 1.01
C ILE A 25 7.02 9.54 0.17
N LEU A 26 6.77 9.31 -1.12
CA LEU A 26 7.79 8.98 -2.10
C LEU A 26 8.07 10.22 -2.96
N GLU A 27 9.31 10.69 -2.95
CA GLU A 27 9.76 11.76 -3.83
C GLU A 27 10.41 11.14 -5.07
N GLY A 28 9.92 11.51 -6.26
CA GLY A 28 10.37 10.97 -7.53
C GLY A 28 9.51 9.79 -8.01
N PHE A 29 10.16 8.77 -8.59
CA PHE A 29 9.53 7.54 -9.08
C PHE A 29 8.32 7.74 -10.04
N LYS A 30 8.53 8.55 -11.08
CA LYS A 30 7.51 8.98 -12.06
C LYS A 30 6.67 7.86 -12.71
N ASN A 31 7.19 6.63 -12.74
CA ASN A 31 6.61 5.48 -13.43
C ASN A 31 6.01 4.42 -12.48
N ILE A 32 5.84 4.73 -11.18
CA ILE A 32 5.16 3.81 -10.27
C ILE A 32 3.67 3.79 -10.58
N GLU A 33 3.14 2.59 -10.79
CA GLU A 33 1.71 2.35 -10.84
C GLU A 33 1.16 2.04 -9.44
N ASN A 34 -0.17 2.13 -9.30
CA ASN A 34 -0.91 1.74 -8.10
C ASN A 34 -0.61 2.56 -6.84
N MET A 35 -0.26 3.84 -7.00
CA MET A 35 -0.10 4.78 -5.89
C MET A 35 -0.64 6.16 -6.26
N ALA A 36 -1.35 6.78 -5.32
CA ALA A 36 -1.79 8.17 -5.46
C ALA A 36 -0.57 9.10 -5.60
N ARG A 37 -0.62 10.04 -6.55
CA ARG A 37 0.46 11.01 -6.77
C ARG A 37 -0.03 12.45 -6.83
N ILE A 38 0.82 13.36 -6.39
CA ILE A 38 0.66 14.80 -6.56
C ILE A 38 1.74 15.24 -7.54
N VAL A 39 1.33 15.91 -8.62
CA VAL A 39 2.26 16.44 -9.62
C VAL A 39 2.64 17.86 -9.24
N VAL A 40 3.93 18.13 -9.12
CA VAL A 40 4.47 19.48 -8.95
C VAL A 40 5.11 19.87 -10.28
N ALA A 41 4.57 20.89 -10.95
CA ALA A 41 4.97 21.25 -12.30
C ALA A 41 5.18 22.76 -12.46
N SER A 42 6.22 23.12 -13.20
CA SER A 42 6.62 24.51 -13.47
C SER A 42 5.95 25.11 -14.71
N ASP A 43 5.40 24.28 -15.60
CA ASP A 43 4.58 24.66 -16.74
C ASP A 43 3.57 23.56 -17.15
N GLU A 44 2.66 23.89 -18.07
CA GLU A 44 1.62 22.97 -18.57
C GLU A 44 2.20 21.71 -19.26
N LYS A 45 3.38 21.83 -19.89
CA LYS A 45 4.03 20.71 -20.59
C LYS A 45 4.56 19.69 -19.60
N GLU A 46 5.20 20.15 -18.53
CA GLU A 46 5.65 19.30 -17.44
C GLU A 46 4.47 18.65 -16.71
N ALA A 47 3.38 19.40 -16.49
CA ALA A 47 2.16 18.84 -15.91
C ALA A 47 1.58 17.70 -16.78
N GLU A 48 1.60 17.85 -18.10
CA GLU A 48 1.17 16.81 -19.04
C GLU A 48 2.10 15.58 -19.05
N GLU A 49 3.40 15.77 -18.94
CA GLU A 49 4.39 14.68 -18.94
C GLU A 49 4.38 13.84 -17.65
N LEU A 50 4.09 14.47 -16.50
CA LEU A 50 4.11 13.81 -15.18
C LEU A 50 2.75 13.26 -14.75
N GLY A 51 1.67 13.85 -15.25
CA GLY A 51 0.30 13.49 -14.92
C GLY A 51 -0.13 12.18 -15.57
N ASP A 52 -0.67 11.29 -14.75
CA ASP A 52 -1.37 10.08 -15.18
C ASP A 52 -2.68 9.88 -14.41
N GLU A 53 -3.32 8.75 -14.66
CA GLU A 53 -4.57 8.32 -14.03
C GLU A 53 -4.52 8.14 -12.50
N PHE A 54 -3.34 8.08 -11.88
CA PHE A 54 -3.20 8.04 -10.43
C PHE A 54 -3.00 9.43 -9.81
N THR A 55 -3.02 10.48 -10.63
CA THR A 55 -2.85 11.87 -10.18
C THR A 55 -4.07 12.36 -9.45
N ILE A 56 -3.88 12.75 -8.19
CA ILE A 56 -4.94 13.25 -7.30
C ILE A 56 -4.99 14.78 -7.20
N GLY A 57 -3.92 15.47 -7.64
CA GLY A 57 -3.84 16.93 -7.66
C GLY A 57 -2.56 17.45 -8.29
N PHE A 58 -2.56 18.75 -8.60
CA PHE A 58 -1.44 19.48 -9.21
C PHE A 58 -1.01 20.65 -8.33
N VAL A 59 0.29 20.95 -8.31
CA VAL A 59 0.87 22.10 -7.61
C VAL A 59 1.68 22.95 -8.59
N GLY A 60 1.40 24.26 -8.63
CA GLY A 60 2.08 25.24 -9.47
C GLY A 60 1.42 25.44 -10.83
N ASN A 61 1.32 24.40 -11.65
CA ASN A 61 0.62 24.43 -12.93
C ASN A 61 -0.25 23.19 -13.11
N ASP A 62 -1.32 23.33 -13.89
CA ASP A 62 -2.31 22.28 -14.08
C ASP A 62 -2.33 21.71 -15.51
N LYS A 63 -3.13 20.65 -15.64
CA LYS A 63 -3.64 20.15 -16.90
C LYS A 63 -5.17 20.29 -16.88
N ASN A 64 -5.71 21.51 -16.89
CA ASN A 64 -7.15 21.79 -16.87
C ASN A 64 -7.93 20.97 -15.81
N GLY A 65 -7.31 20.74 -14.65
CA GLY A 65 -7.69 19.69 -13.70
C GLY A 65 -8.48 20.17 -12.49
N GLU A 66 -9.12 19.23 -11.80
CA GLU A 66 -9.63 19.44 -10.44
C GLU A 66 -8.47 19.34 -9.43
N ASN A 67 -8.54 20.07 -8.30
CA ASN A 67 -7.50 20.11 -7.25
C ASN A 67 -6.14 20.68 -7.70
N VAL A 68 -6.14 21.97 -8.05
CA VAL A 68 -4.93 22.75 -8.37
C VAL A 68 -4.59 23.63 -7.18
N PHE A 69 -3.33 23.60 -6.76
CA PHE A 69 -2.83 24.29 -5.58
C PHE A 69 -1.61 25.14 -5.90
N GLU A 70 -1.40 26.17 -5.09
CA GLU A 70 -0.13 26.88 -5.03
C GLU A 70 0.83 26.16 -4.07
N LEU A 71 2.14 26.40 -4.20
CA LEU A 71 3.16 25.78 -3.33
C LEU A 71 2.95 26.06 -1.83
N ASN A 72 2.28 27.15 -1.49
CA ASN A 72 1.99 27.57 -0.12
C ASN A 72 0.65 27.04 0.42
N ASP A 73 -0.15 26.33 -0.37
CA ASP A 73 -1.43 25.72 0.05
C ASP A 73 -1.24 24.42 0.85
N VAL A 74 -0.24 24.39 1.73
CA VAL A 74 0.20 23.18 2.45
C VAL A 74 -0.94 22.46 3.18
N SER A 75 -1.84 23.21 3.82
CA SER A 75 -3.00 22.63 4.53
C SER A 75 -3.95 21.92 3.57
N ALA A 76 -4.25 22.53 2.42
CA ALA A 76 -5.17 21.94 1.46
C ALA A 76 -4.57 20.71 0.78
N ILE A 77 -3.25 20.74 0.53
CA ILE A 77 -2.49 19.60 0.04
C ILE A 77 -2.50 18.45 1.06
N ALA A 78 -2.26 18.74 2.34
CA ALA A 78 -2.32 17.74 3.41
C ALA A 78 -3.73 17.11 3.51
N ASP A 79 -4.78 17.94 3.49
CA ASP A 79 -6.16 17.45 3.51
C ASP A 79 -6.48 16.56 2.29
N LEU A 80 -5.92 16.87 1.12
CA LEU A 80 -6.04 16.02 -0.07
C LEU A 80 -5.35 14.67 0.15
N VAL A 81 -4.11 14.68 0.65
CA VAL A 81 -3.35 13.47 0.96
C VAL A 81 -4.12 12.58 1.93
N GLU A 82 -4.64 13.12 3.03
CA GLU A 82 -5.40 12.35 4.02
C GLU A 82 -6.66 11.70 3.43
N ARG A 83 -7.34 12.39 2.50
CA ARG A 83 -8.58 11.86 1.89
C ARG A 83 -8.34 10.89 0.74
N LYS A 84 -7.25 11.05 0.00
CA LYS A 84 -7.04 10.38 -1.30
C LYS A 84 -5.87 9.41 -1.31
N SER A 85 -5.03 9.39 -0.28
CA SER A 85 -3.99 8.38 -0.14
C SER A 85 -4.60 6.99 -0.13
N VAL A 86 -4.01 6.07 -0.89
CA VAL A 86 -4.45 4.68 -0.98
C VAL A 86 -3.45 3.82 -0.24
N MET A 87 -3.93 2.83 0.53
CA MET A 87 -3.04 1.87 1.15
C MET A 87 -2.22 1.13 0.09
N TYR A 88 -1.00 0.74 0.45
CA TYR A 88 -0.23 -0.18 -0.39
C TYR A 88 -1.02 -1.46 -0.64
N VAL A 89 -1.02 -1.95 -1.89
CA VAL A 89 -1.77 -3.14 -2.30
C VAL A 89 -0.87 -4.35 -2.43
N GLY A 90 -1.37 -5.53 -2.09
CA GLY A 90 -0.57 -6.76 -2.08
C GLY A 90 -0.13 -7.28 -3.46
N GLY A 91 -0.57 -6.68 -4.56
CA GLY A 91 -0.17 -7.05 -5.94
C GLY A 91 -0.59 -8.45 -6.38
N LEU A 92 -1.59 -9.06 -5.72
CA LEU A 92 -1.98 -10.46 -5.96
C LEU A 92 -3.16 -10.64 -6.95
N ASP A 93 -3.81 -9.54 -7.34
CA ASP A 93 -5.05 -9.51 -8.14
C ASP A 93 -6.07 -10.58 -7.68
N CYS A 94 -6.28 -10.63 -6.36
CA CYS A 94 -7.02 -11.74 -5.75
C CYS A 94 -8.55 -11.65 -5.91
N GLY A 95 -9.09 -10.52 -6.36
CA GLY A 95 -10.52 -10.32 -6.53
C GLY A 95 -11.34 -10.21 -5.24
N SER A 96 -10.71 -10.35 -4.07
CA SER A 96 -11.43 -10.51 -2.81
C SER A 96 -12.00 -9.20 -2.25
N CYS A 97 -11.47 -8.05 -2.68
CA CYS A 97 -12.04 -6.73 -2.43
C CYS A 97 -13.11 -6.32 -3.47
N GLY A 98 -13.52 -7.22 -4.36
CA GLY A 98 -14.55 -6.95 -5.38
C GLY A 98 -14.06 -6.35 -6.69
N TYR A 99 -12.76 -6.01 -6.80
CA TYR A 99 -12.15 -5.46 -8.02
C TYR A 99 -11.39 -6.54 -8.80
N SER A 100 -11.38 -6.44 -10.13
CA SER A 100 -10.74 -7.43 -11.02
C SER A 100 -9.21 -7.38 -10.97
N SER A 101 -8.64 -6.25 -10.56
CA SER A 101 -7.20 -6.06 -10.36
C SER A 101 -6.93 -5.09 -9.22
N CYS A 102 -5.73 -5.16 -8.63
CA CYS A 102 -5.25 -4.18 -7.66
C CYS A 102 -5.22 -2.78 -8.27
N ARG A 103 -4.91 -2.69 -9.56
CA ARG A 103 -4.90 -1.45 -10.31
C ARG A 103 -6.28 -0.80 -10.39
N GLU A 104 -7.31 -1.57 -10.71
CA GLU A 104 -8.69 -1.08 -10.72
C GLU A 104 -9.14 -0.62 -9.31
N PHE A 105 -8.76 -1.35 -8.27
CA PHE A 105 -9.03 -0.95 -6.88
C PHE A 105 -8.37 0.39 -6.54
N VAL A 106 -7.09 0.57 -6.86
CA VAL A 106 -6.38 1.83 -6.57
C VAL A 106 -6.99 2.99 -7.37
N LEU A 107 -7.27 2.80 -8.66
CA LEU A 107 -7.96 3.81 -9.47
C LEU A 107 -9.31 4.22 -8.86
N SER A 108 -10.11 3.23 -8.46
CA SER A 108 -11.40 3.48 -7.83
C SER A 108 -11.25 4.22 -6.50
N SER A 109 -10.17 3.95 -5.76
CA SER A 109 -9.85 4.63 -4.50
C SER A 109 -9.44 6.09 -4.72
N VAL A 110 -8.55 6.37 -5.69
CA VAL A 110 -8.14 7.75 -5.99
C VAL A 110 -9.30 8.60 -6.53
N GLU A 111 -10.23 7.98 -7.27
CA GLU A 111 -11.46 8.63 -7.71
C GLU A 111 -12.46 8.85 -6.56
N GLY A 112 -12.24 8.26 -5.38
CA GLY A 112 -13.14 8.35 -4.22
C GLY A 112 -14.38 7.45 -4.30
N LYS A 113 -14.34 6.41 -5.15
CA LYS A 113 -15.41 5.43 -5.34
C LYS A 113 -15.22 4.16 -4.48
N ALA A 114 -14.03 3.94 -3.95
CA ALA A 114 -13.67 2.81 -3.08
C ALA A 114 -13.11 3.32 -1.74
N GLN A 115 -13.20 2.49 -0.69
CA GLN A 115 -12.47 2.75 0.54
C GLN A 115 -10.97 2.50 0.33
N THR A 116 -10.15 3.41 0.83
CA THR A 116 -8.70 3.46 0.57
C THR A 116 -7.90 2.39 1.30
N ASP A 117 -8.51 1.66 2.23
CA ASP A 117 -7.84 0.69 3.11
C ASP A 117 -8.34 -0.76 2.95
N GLU A 118 -9.10 -1.12 1.92
CA GLU A 118 -9.73 -2.46 1.79
C GLU A 118 -8.90 -3.54 1.05
N CYS A 119 -7.58 -3.62 1.27
CA CYS A 119 -6.80 -4.73 0.72
C CYS A 119 -6.91 -6.01 1.58
N GLU A 120 -7.81 -6.91 1.22
CA GLU A 120 -7.97 -8.23 1.85
C GLU A 120 -6.68 -9.06 1.86
N ALA A 121 -5.77 -8.85 0.91
CA ALA A 121 -4.46 -9.52 0.90
C ALA A 121 -3.53 -9.08 2.04
N LEU A 122 -3.80 -7.92 2.65
CA LEU A 122 -3.01 -7.31 3.71
C LEU A 122 -3.74 -7.20 5.04
N LYS A 123 -5.05 -7.48 5.11
CA LYS A 123 -5.86 -7.49 6.35
C LYS A 123 -6.14 -8.90 6.88
N GLY A 124 -6.74 -9.02 8.07
CA GLY A 124 -7.23 -10.30 8.59
C GLY A 124 -6.33 -10.97 9.64
N PRO A 125 -6.65 -12.23 10.03
CA PRO A 125 -6.14 -12.83 11.27
C PRO A 125 -4.71 -13.37 11.15
N VAL A 126 -4.18 -13.50 9.94
CA VAL A 126 -2.86 -14.08 9.67
C VAL A 126 -2.00 -13.06 8.95
N TYR A 127 -0.83 -12.82 9.51
CA TYR A 127 0.24 -12.04 8.91
C TYR A 127 1.49 -12.90 8.82
N LEU A 128 2.06 -12.99 7.61
CA LEU A 128 3.34 -13.64 7.38
C LEU A 128 4.43 -12.56 7.25
N SER A 129 5.55 -12.77 7.94
CA SER A 129 6.75 -11.97 7.78
C SER A 129 7.93 -12.87 7.46
N ILE A 130 8.76 -12.45 6.50
CA ILE A 130 10.05 -13.06 6.18
C ILE A 130 11.09 -11.95 6.31
N ASP A 131 12.08 -12.12 7.19
CA ASP A 131 13.12 -11.13 7.48
C ASP A 131 12.56 -9.73 7.80
N GLY A 132 11.46 -9.67 8.55
CA GLY A 132 10.78 -8.42 8.90
C GLY A 132 9.91 -7.82 7.79
N LYS A 133 9.94 -8.38 6.57
CA LYS A 133 9.10 -7.94 5.44
C LYS A 133 7.75 -8.65 5.51
N ARG A 134 6.64 -7.92 5.51
CA ARG A 134 5.31 -8.52 5.46
C ARG A 134 5.01 -9.06 4.06
N ILE A 135 4.49 -10.28 4.00
CA ILE A 135 4.16 -10.98 2.75
C ILE A 135 2.64 -10.97 2.56
N PRO A 136 2.13 -10.39 1.45
CA PRO A 136 0.71 -10.45 1.13
C PRO A 136 0.26 -11.90 0.92
N LEU A 137 -0.90 -12.26 1.45
CA LEU A 137 -1.47 -13.61 1.30
C LEU A 137 -2.87 -13.53 0.71
N LYS A 138 -3.21 -14.42 -0.22
CA LYS A 138 -4.60 -14.58 -0.69
C LYS A 138 -5.49 -15.05 0.48
N PRO A 139 -6.78 -14.69 0.54
CA PRO A 139 -7.65 -15.07 1.65
C PRO A 139 -7.68 -16.58 1.93
N PHE A 140 -7.78 -17.40 0.89
CA PHE A 140 -7.72 -18.86 1.04
C PHE A 140 -6.45 -19.34 1.79
N VAL A 141 -5.29 -18.73 1.52
CA VAL A 141 -4.03 -19.11 2.18
C VAL A 141 -4.05 -18.67 3.65
N LYS A 142 -4.64 -17.52 3.96
CA LYS A 142 -4.83 -17.07 5.35
C LYS A 142 -5.73 -18.02 6.12
N ASP A 143 -6.86 -18.42 5.53
CA ASP A 143 -7.79 -19.36 6.15
C ASP A 143 -7.13 -20.72 6.38
N LEU A 144 -6.39 -21.23 5.38
CA LEU A 144 -5.64 -22.47 5.50
C LEU A 144 -4.65 -22.43 6.66
N ILE A 145 -3.83 -21.38 6.74
CA ILE A 145 -2.83 -21.23 7.81
C ILE A 145 -3.53 -21.09 9.15
N SER A 146 -4.51 -20.18 9.26
CA SER A 146 -5.25 -19.92 10.50
C SER A 146 -5.89 -21.18 11.08
N ASN A 147 -6.62 -21.92 10.25
CA ASN A 147 -7.32 -23.15 10.67
C ASN A 147 -6.32 -24.25 11.04
N THR A 148 -5.23 -24.38 10.28
CA THR A 148 -4.18 -25.38 10.55
C THR A 148 -3.51 -25.11 11.89
N ILE A 149 -3.05 -23.88 12.10
CA ILE A 149 -2.36 -23.48 13.34
C ILE A 149 -3.31 -23.55 14.54
N THR A 150 -4.55 -23.08 14.39
CA THR A 150 -5.56 -23.18 15.45
C THR A 150 -5.85 -24.64 15.81
N GLY A 151 -5.94 -25.53 14.81
CA GLY A 151 -6.08 -26.98 15.03
C GLY A 151 -4.92 -27.56 15.83
N ILE A 152 -3.67 -27.23 15.48
CA ILE A 152 -2.48 -27.67 16.22
C ILE A 152 -2.53 -27.16 17.67
N VAL A 153 -2.75 -25.86 17.87
CA VAL A 153 -2.79 -25.23 19.20
C VAL A 153 -3.92 -25.78 20.07
N SER A 154 -5.07 -26.12 19.49
CA SER A 154 -6.21 -26.71 20.22
C SER A 154 -5.90 -28.10 20.81
N SER A 155 -4.91 -28.81 20.28
CA SER A 155 -4.48 -30.13 20.79
C SER A 155 -3.48 -30.05 21.95
N LEU A 156 -2.95 -28.86 22.24
CA LEU A 156 -1.97 -28.62 23.29
C LEU A 156 -2.65 -28.26 24.63
N LYS A 157 -1.92 -28.41 25.74
CA LYS A 157 -2.39 -27.99 27.07
C LYS A 157 -2.08 -26.52 27.32
N ASP A 158 -2.91 -25.88 28.14
CA ASP A 158 -2.73 -24.51 28.63
C ASP A 158 -2.65 -23.42 27.53
N THR A 159 -3.41 -23.58 26.44
CA THR A 159 -3.39 -22.69 25.26
C THR A 159 -4.45 -21.58 25.28
N GLY A 160 -4.82 -21.08 26.45
CA GLY A 160 -5.73 -19.93 26.56
C GLY A 160 -5.07 -18.63 26.06
N GLY A 161 -5.74 -17.89 25.17
CA GLY A 161 -5.26 -16.61 24.67
C GLY A 161 -5.94 -16.15 23.37
N ASN A 162 -5.66 -14.94 22.93
CA ASN A 162 -6.25 -14.32 21.73
C ASN A 162 -5.26 -14.15 20.56
N LYS A 163 -3.98 -14.47 20.77
CA LYS A 163 -2.91 -14.30 19.78
C LYS A 163 -1.99 -15.51 19.79
N ILE A 164 -1.72 -16.06 18.61
CA ILE A 164 -0.75 -17.14 18.39
C ILE A 164 0.43 -16.56 17.63
N GLU A 165 1.65 -16.80 18.10
CA GLU A 165 2.89 -16.42 17.42
C GLU A 165 3.75 -17.67 17.22
N ILE A 166 4.16 -17.93 15.98
CA ILE A 166 5.05 -19.02 15.62
C ILE A 166 6.32 -18.41 15.03
N LYS A 167 7.47 -18.77 15.60
CA LYS A 167 8.79 -18.37 15.10
C LYS A 167 9.50 -19.60 14.54
N VAL A 168 9.96 -19.48 13.30
CA VAL A 168 10.74 -20.51 12.61
C VAL A 168 12.07 -19.87 12.23
N GLU A 169 13.15 -20.39 12.80
CA GLU A 169 14.52 -19.98 12.44
C GLU A 169 15.08 -21.02 11.48
N ASN A 170 15.49 -20.60 10.28
CA ASN A 170 16.19 -21.48 9.35
C ASN A 170 17.59 -21.74 9.90
N HIS A 171 17.88 -22.98 10.29
CA HIS A 171 19.26 -23.41 10.40
C HIS A 171 19.77 -23.65 8.98
N GLU A 172 20.78 -22.87 8.55
CA GLU A 172 21.49 -23.13 7.29
C GLU A 172 21.82 -24.63 7.20
N ARG A 173 21.44 -25.25 6.08
CA ARG A 173 21.88 -26.60 5.73
C ARG A 173 23.19 -26.54 4.97
#